data_AF-A0A2E6HWD8-F1
#
_entry.id   AF-A0A2E6HWD8-F1
#
_cell.length_a   1.000
_cell.length_b   1.000
_cell.length_c   1.000
_cell.angle_alpha   90.00
_cell.angle_beta   90.00
_cell.angle_gamma   90.00
#
_symmetry.space_group_name_H-M   'P 1'
#
loop_
_entity.id
_entity.type
_entity.pdbx_description
1 polymer ?
#
loop_
_entity_poly.entity_id
_entity_poly.type
_entity_poly.pdbx_seq_one_letter_code
_entity_poly.pdbx_strand_id
1 'polypeptide(L)'
;MNWIEIVLAVVFVAASAVAGALALLQRAEFVCKDEARFGLMKGNAPLIGAIIGGVAGLCAGVLLVYYTFTAPRPTSWIEWAGRGSYLLIIGAFAGHLNLLVHLWQRVLDEEAATETGNDSGPFQPTLTILRRSEFRQLQEGGHEGPDLRTRDDEVVERLIAVIGDRGIDGQRALSRLPFYGYLGTVCGILLMANELTRLDEATESFQVLRDMASGLVLAFQTTLAALLAYLPLRKAFDMLLSHVAQVERAWLEMRDEEQ
;
A
#
# COMPACT_ATOMS: atom_id res chain seq x y z
N MET A 1 -29.08 -16.84 -13.24
CA MET A 1 -28.65 -16.74 -11.83
C MET A 1 -29.87 -16.97 -10.96
N ASN A 2 -29.88 -18.03 -10.15
CA ASN A 2 -31.00 -18.39 -9.28
C ASN A 2 -30.99 -17.54 -8.00
N TRP A 3 -32.11 -17.45 -7.28
CA TRP A 3 -32.22 -16.59 -6.08
C TRP A 3 -31.16 -16.93 -5.02
N ILE A 4 -30.84 -18.21 -4.86
CA ILE A 4 -29.80 -18.71 -3.94
C ILE A 4 -28.42 -18.18 -4.33
N GLU A 5 -28.09 -18.15 -5.62
CA GLU A 5 -26.81 -17.64 -6.13
C GLU A 5 -26.68 -16.13 -5.89
N ILE A 6 -27.78 -15.38 -6.01
CA ILE A 6 -27.82 -13.94 -5.71
C ILE A 6 -27.53 -13.72 -4.22
N VAL A 7 -28.20 -14.47 -3.33
CA VAL A 7 -27.96 -14.35 -1.89
C VAL A 7 -26.52 -14.72 -1.53
N LEU A 8 -26.02 -15.83 -2.07
CA LEU A 8 -24.63 -16.26 -1.85
C LEU A 8 -23.64 -15.19 -2.33
N ALA A 9 -23.85 -14.61 -3.51
CA ALA A 9 -23.00 -13.56 -4.05
C ALA A 9 -22.98 -12.32 -3.16
N VAL A 10 -24.16 -11.85 -2.70
CA VAL A 10 -24.26 -10.67 -1.83
C VAL A 10 -23.57 -10.92 -0.49
N VAL A 11 -23.83 -12.07 0.14
CA VAL A 11 -23.20 -12.45 1.42
C VAL A 11 -21.69 -12.59 1.25
N PHE A 12 -21.23 -13.18 0.15
CA PHE A 12 -19.82 -13.36 -0.12
C PHE A 12 -19.09 -12.02 -0.33
N VAL A 13 -19.68 -11.08 -1.08
CA VAL A 13 -19.11 -9.73 -1.26
C VAL A 13 -19.06 -8.99 0.07
N ALA A 14 -20.14 -9.06 0.87
CA ALA A 14 -20.18 -8.43 2.20
C ALA A 14 -19.12 -9.02 3.14
N ALA A 15 -19.00 -10.34 3.20
CA ALA A 15 -17.97 -11.03 3.98
C ALA A 15 -16.55 -10.64 3.52
N SER A 16 -16.32 -10.55 2.21
CA SER A 16 -15.04 -10.13 1.65
C SER A 16 -14.68 -8.69 2.04
N ALA A 17 -15.65 -7.77 2.01
CA ALA A 17 -15.47 -6.40 2.46
C ALA A 17 -15.12 -6.33 3.95
N VAL A 18 -15.85 -7.04 4.81
CA VAL A 18 -15.56 -7.09 6.26
C VAL A 18 -14.18 -7.69 6.53
N ALA A 19 -13.82 -8.78 5.86
CA ALA A 19 -12.50 -9.40 6.01
C ALA A 19 -11.37 -8.44 5.59
N GLY A 20 -11.53 -7.75 4.46
CA GLY A 20 -10.57 -6.74 4.01
C GLY A 20 -10.43 -5.58 5.01
N ALA A 21 -11.55 -5.07 5.52
CA ALA A 21 -11.56 -4.00 6.52
C ALA A 21 -10.83 -4.42 7.80
N LEU A 22 -11.12 -5.60 8.33
CA LEU A 22 -10.47 -6.13 9.54
C LEU A 22 -8.97 -6.34 9.33
N ALA A 23 -8.56 -6.87 8.17
CA ALA A 23 -7.15 -7.12 7.88
C ALA A 23 -6.32 -5.84 7.89
N LEU A 24 -6.78 -4.77 7.23
CA LEU A 24 -6.04 -3.51 7.18
C LEU A 24 -6.21 -2.67 8.47
N LEU A 25 -7.33 -2.78 9.16
CA LEU A 25 -7.49 -2.21 10.51
C LEU A 25 -6.44 -2.80 11.46
N GLN A 26 -6.36 -4.13 11.55
CA GLN A 26 -5.40 -4.80 12.44
C GLN A 26 -3.96 -4.43 12.10
N ARG A 27 -3.64 -4.33 10.80
CA ARG A 27 -2.31 -3.90 10.35
C ARG A 27 -2.02 -2.45 10.77
N ALA A 28 -2.96 -1.53 10.58
CA ALA A 28 -2.80 -0.14 11.01
C ALA A 28 -2.70 -0.02 12.54
N GLU A 29 -3.45 -0.82 13.30
CA GLU A 29 -3.32 -0.87 14.76
C GLU A 29 -1.94 -1.34 15.22
N PHE A 30 -1.38 -2.34 14.55
CA PHE A 30 -0.05 -2.84 14.87
C PHE A 30 1.02 -1.76 14.63
N VAL A 31 0.95 -1.08 13.48
CA VAL A 31 1.81 0.06 13.12
C VAL A 31 1.72 1.17 14.18
N CYS A 32 0.51 1.55 14.59
CA CYS A 32 0.28 2.58 15.60
C CYS A 32 0.77 2.16 17.00
N LYS A 33 0.66 0.87 17.36
CA LYS A 33 1.18 0.36 18.64
C LYS A 33 2.70 0.46 18.72
N ASP A 34 3.38 0.21 17.61
CA ASP A 34 4.83 0.36 17.53
C ASP A 34 5.24 1.85 17.56
N GLU A 35 4.48 2.71 16.87
CA GLU A 35 4.69 4.16 16.91
C GLU A 35 4.45 4.80 18.28
N ALA A 36 3.56 4.23 19.08
CA ALA A 36 3.29 4.72 20.43
C ALA A 36 4.55 4.69 21.34
N ARG A 37 5.56 3.87 21.01
CA ARG A 37 6.85 3.87 21.71
C ARG A 37 7.63 5.17 21.53
N PHE A 38 7.36 5.89 20.45
CA PHE A 38 7.94 7.20 20.14
C PHE A 38 7.04 8.37 20.61
N GLY A 39 5.99 8.10 21.39
CA GLY A 39 5.07 9.13 21.90
C GLY A 39 4.02 9.60 20.88
N LEU A 40 3.96 8.99 19.70
CA LEU A 40 3.03 9.37 18.64
C LEU A 40 1.61 8.83 18.91
N MET A 41 0.60 9.67 18.67
CA MET A 41 -0.80 9.28 18.82
C MET A 41 -1.32 8.46 17.64
N LYS A 42 -2.24 7.52 17.92
CA LYS A 42 -2.84 6.59 16.94
C LYS A 42 -3.67 7.29 15.85
N GLY A 43 -4.26 8.45 16.16
CA GLY A 43 -5.10 9.21 15.23
C GLY A 43 -6.22 8.39 14.57
N ASN A 44 -6.52 8.71 13.31
CA ASN A 44 -7.56 8.05 12.51
C ASN A 44 -7.02 6.92 11.60
N ALA A 45 -5.73 6.57 11.70
CA ALA A 45 -5.10 5.57 10.84
C ALA A 45 -5.81 4.20 10.81
N PRO A 46 -6.32 3.63 11.92
CA PRO A 46 -7.06 2.35 11.87
C PRO A 46 -8.39 2.46 11.14
N LEU A 47 -9.08 3.59 11.27
CA LEU A 47 -10.35 3.83 10.57
C LEU A 47 -10.09 3.93 9.06
N ILE A 48 -9.04 4.68 8.67
CA ILE A 48 -8.63 4.79 7.27
C ILE A 48 -8.23 3.43 6.71
N GLY A 49 -7.47 2.64 7.47
CA GLY A 49 -7.13 1.27 7.10
C GLY A 49 -8.36 0.38 6.92
N ALA A 50 -9.35 0.49 7.81
CA ALA A 50 -10.62 -0.23 7.67
C ALA A 50 -11.37 0.16 6.39
N ILE A 51 -11.41 1.44 6.04
CA ILE A 51 -12.07 1.94 4.82
C ILE A 51 -11.35 1.41 3.58
N ILE A 52 -10.02 1.59 3.48
CA ILE A 52 -9.22 1.11 2.35
C ILE A 52 -9.37 -0.41 2.20
N GLY A 53 -9.31 -1.13 3.32
CA GLY A 53 -9.43 -2.59 3.36
C GLY A 53 -10.82 -3.05 2.97
N GLY A 54 -11.87 -2.35 3.42
CA GLY A 54 -13.25 -2.63 3.08
C GLY A 54 -13.53 -2.48 1.59
N VAL A 55 -13.05 -1.38 0.99
CA VAL A 55 -13.15 -1.14 -0.47
C VAL A 55 -12.38 -2.21 -1.25
N ALA A 56 -11.16 -2.54 -0.83
CA ALA A 56 -10.37 -3.58 -1.49
C ALA A 56 -11.04 -4.96 -1.40
N GLY A 57 -11.58 -5.31 -0.23
CA GLY A 57 -12.33 -6.54 -0.01
C GLY A 57 -13.61 -6.62 -0.83
N LEU A 58 -14.32 -5.49 -0.99
CA LEU A 58 -15.48 -5.38 -1.87
C LEU A 58 -15.08 -5.63 -3.33
N CYS A 59 -14.03 -4.96 -3.82
CA CYS A 59 -13.53 -5.16 -5.18
C CYS A 59 -13.13 -6.63 -5.43
N ALA A 60 -12.40 -7.24 -4.48
CA ALA A 60 -12.01 -8.65 -4.56
C ALA A 60 -13.23 -9.59 -4.56
N GLY A 61 -14.22 -9.33 -3.70
CA GLY A 61 -15.46 -10.10 -3.62
C GLY A 61 -16.27 -10.02 -4.91
N VAL A 62 -16.44 -8.81 -5.46
CA VAL A 62 -17.14 -8.61 -6.74
C VAL A 62 -16.42 -9.34 -7.88
N LEU A 63 -15.08 -9.27 -7.90
CA LEU A 63 -14.28 -9.96 -8.91
C LEU A 63 -14.44 -11.49 -8.83
N LEU A 64 -14.43 -12.05 -7.61
CA LEU A 64 -14.66 -13.47 -7.37
C LEU A 64 -16.07 -13.90 -7.79
N VAL A 65 -17.10 -13.13 -7.44
CA VAL A 65 -18.47 -13.38 -7.89
C VAL A 65 -18.55 -13.35 -9.41
N TYR A 66 -17.95 -12.35 -10.04
CA TYR A 66 -17.89 -12.24 -11.50
C TYR A 66 -17.25 -13.49 -12.12
N TYR A 67 -16.09 -13.93 -11.64
CA TYR A 67 -15.42 -15.11 -12.20
C TYR A 67 -16.12 -16.43 -11.91
N THR A 68 -16.93 -16.50 -10.86
CA THR A 68 -17.62 -17.73 -10.44
C THR A 68 -18.97 -17.90 -11.13
N PHE A 69 -19.73 -16.81 -11.28
CA PHE A 69 -21.14 -16.86 -11.72
C PHE A 69 -21.40 -16.25 -13.10
N THR A 70 -20.57 -15.29 -13.54
CA THR A 70 -20.84 -14.50 -14.76
C THR A 70 -19.87 -14.81 -15.88
N ALA A 71 -18.58 -14.91 -15.57
CA ALA A 71 -17.55 -15.20 -16.55
C ALA A 71 -17.67 -16.65 -17.06
N PRO A 72 -17.17 -16.94 -18.27
CA PRO A 72 -17.03 -18.30 -18.75
C PRO A 72 -16.30 -19.16 -17.71
N ARG A 73 -16.82 -20.38 -17.50
CA ARG A 73 -16.19 -21.31 -16.56
C ARG A 73 -14.75 -21.56 -16.99
N PRO A 74 -13.79 -21.45 -16.06
CA PRO A 74 -12.40 -21.65 -16.39
C PRO A 74 -12.17 -23.10 -16.84
N THR A 75 -11.39 -23.28 -17.89
CA THR A 75 -11.14 -24.60 -18.49
C THR A 75 -10.04 -25.36 -17.75
N SER A 76 -9.22 -24.66 -16.98
CA SER A 76 -8.07 -25.23 -16.26
C SER A 76 -7.75 -24.50 -14.95
N TRP A 77 -6.94 -25.13 -14.10
CA TRP A 77 -6.40 -24.50 -12.90
C TRP A 77 -5.46 -23.32 -13.21
N ILE A 78 -4.80 -23.33 -14.39
CA ILE A 78 -3.91 -22.27 -14.86
C ILE A 78 -4.71 -20.97 -15.06
N GLU A 79 -5.92 -21.09 -15.60
CA GLU A 79 -6.81 -19.94 -15.77
C GLU A 79 -7.29 -19.38 -14.42
N TRP A 80 -7.59 -20.25 -13.45
CA TRP A 80 -7.87 -19.84 -12.08
C TRP A 80 -6.70 -19.10 -11.43
N ALA A 81 -5.48 -19.58 -11.62
CA ALA A 81 -4.28 -18.91 -11.12
C ALA A 81 -4.08 -17.54 -11.79
N GLY A 82 -4.30 -17.46 -13.11
CA GLY A 82 -4.24 -16.22 -13.86
C GLY A 82 -5.29 -15.20 -13.40
N ARG A 83 -6.55 -15.61 -13.22
CA ARG A 83 -7.62 -14.76 -12.66
C ARG A 83 -7.36 -14.39 -11.20
N GLY A 84 -6.77 -15.31 -10.42
CA GLY A 84 -6.39 -15.09 -9.03
C GLY A 84 -5.31 -14.02 -8.85
N SER A 85 -4.50 -13.78 -9.88
CA SER A 85 -3.48 -12.72 -9.86
C SER A 85 -4.06 -11.32 -9.62
N TYR A 86 -5.28 -11.04 -10.09
CA TYR A 86 -5.97 -9.78 -9.82
C TYR A 86 -6.26 -9.58 -8.33
N LEU A 87 -6.58 -10.66 -7.60
CA LEU A 87 -6.82 -10.58 -6.15
C LEU A 87 -5.52 -10.25 -5.41
N LEU A 88 -4.41 -10.82 -5.85
CA LEU A 88 -3.07 -10.50 -5.32
C LEU A 88 -2.72 -9.04 -5.60
N ILE A 89 -3.00 -8.54 -6.81
CA ILE A 89 -2.80 -7.13 -7.18
C ILE A 89 -3.64 -6.20 -6.29
N ILE A 90 -4.94 -6.48 -6.12
CA ILE A 90 -5.83 -5.67 -5.27
C ILE A 90 -5.34 -5.66 -3.82
N GLY A 91 -5.04 -6.83 -3.25
CA GLY A 91 -4.59 -6.94 -1.87
C GLY A 91 -3.25 -6.24 -1.65
N ALA A 92 -2.29 -6.42 -2.57
CA ALA A 92 -1.00 -5.76 -2.51
C ALA A 92 -1.15 -4.24 -2.65
N PHE A 93 -1.92 -3.77 -3.64
CA PHE A 93 -2.19 -2.34 -3.85
C PHE A 93 -2.79 -1.70 -2.61
N ALA A 94 -3.83 -2.29 -2.03
CA ALA A 94 -4.50 -1.77 -0.84
C ALA A 94 -3.57 -1.73 0.38
N GLY A 95 -2.73 -2.76 0.56
CA GLY A 95 -1.74 -2.79 1.64
C GLY A 95 -0.68 -1.69 1.52
N HIS A 96 -0.18 -1.44 0.31
CA HIS A 96 0.78 -0.36 0.06
C HIS A 96 0.13 1.02 0.15
N LEU A 97 -1.09 1.17 -0.37
CA LEU A 97 -1.85 2.41 -0.28
C LEU A 97 -2.12 2.80 1.18
N ASN A 98 -2.50 1.83 2.03
CA ASN A 98 -2.71 2.08 3.45
C ASN A 98 -1.43 2.55 4.15
N LEU A 99 -0.29 1.90 3.87
CA LEU A 99 1.00 2.33 4.42
C LEU A 99 1.37 3.73 3.93
N LEU A 100 1.21 3.99 2.64
CA LEU A 100 1.52 5.28 2.02
C LEU A 100 0.67 6.40 2.64
N VAL A 101 -0.64 6.22 2.75
CA VAL A 101 -1.55 7.22 3.35
C VAL A 101 -1.19 7.49 4.80
N HIS A 102 -0.90 6.44 5.57
CA HIS A 102 -0.47 6.57 6.96
C HIS A 102 0.82 7.38 7.09
N LEU A 103 1.86 7.04 6.33
CA LEU A 103 3.12 7.77 6.34
C LEU A 103 2.95 9.20 5.83
N TRP A 104 2.11 9.42 4.83
CA TRP A 104 1.85 10.75 4.28
C TRP A 104 1.20 11.66 5.31
N GLN A 105 0.23 11.15 6.07
CA GLN A 105 -0.38 11.90 7.17
C GLN A 105 0.66 12.27 8.23
N ARG A 106 1.56 11.35 8.59
CA ARG A 106 2.66 11.66 9.51
C ARG A 106 3.54 12.79 9.00
N VAL A 107 3.94 12.74 7.73
CA VAL A 107 4.76 13.79 7.13
C VAL A 107 4.04 15.14 7.11
N LEU A 108 2.76 15.17 6.76
CA LEU A 108 1.97 16.40 6.82
C LEU A 108 1.86 16.97 8.23
N ASP A 109 1.70 16.11 9.24
CA ASP A 109 1.70 16.53 10.64
C ASP A 109 3.07 17.14 11.04
N GLU A 110 4.18 16.54 10.59
CA GLU A 110 5.54 17.08 10.80
C GLU A 110 5.76 18.42 10.08
N GLU A 111 5.32 18.57 8.82
CA GLU A 111 5.40 19.83 8.07
C GLU A 111 4.63 20.94 8.78
N ALA A 112 3.40 20.68 9.21
CA ALA A 112 2.58 21.66 9.92
C ALA A 112 3.18 22.08 11.28
N ALA A 113 3.79 21.13 12.00
CA ALA A 113 4.50 21.41 13.24
C ALA A 113 5.74 22.28 13.03
N THR A 114 6.43 22.09 11.91
CA THR A 114 7.61 22.87 11.52
C THR A 114 7.22 24.31 11.16
N GLU A 115 6.16 24.51 10.35
CA GLU A 115 5.74 25.84 9.89
C GLU A 115 5.16 26.72 11.02
N THR A 116 4.36 26.12 11.91
CA THR A 116 3.65 26.91 12.93
C THR A 116 4.53 27.32 14.10
N GLY A 117 5.67 26.66 14.30
CA GLY A 117 6.63 26.98 15.36
C GLY A 117 6.02 27.07 16.76
N ASN A 118 4.86 26.46 16.99
CA ASN A 118 4.07 26.67 18.19
C ASN A 118 3.78 25.34 18.90
N ASP A 119 4.42 25.13 20.04
CA ASP A 119 4.28 23.92 20.88
C ASP A 119 2.89 23.80 21.55
N SER A 120 2.02 24.81 21.34
CA SER A 120 0.76 25.00 22.08
C SER A 120 -0.51 24.85 21.23
N GLY A 121 -0.39 24.45 19.96
CA GLY A 121 -1.55 24.15 19.14
C GLY A 121 -2.20 22.80 19.49
N PRO A 122 -3.47 22.56 19.12
CA PRO A 122 -4.17 21.27 19.32
C PRO A 122 -3.63 20.13 18.42
N PHE A 123 -2.38 20.23 17.97
CA PHE A 123 -1.75 19.30 17.06
C PHE A 123 -1.33 18.03 17.80
N GLN A 124 -1.42 16.88 17.12
CA GLN A 124 -0.98 15.61 17.70
C GLN A 124 0.52 15.67 17.98
N PRO A 125 1.03 14.97 19.01
CA PRO A 125 2.46 14.93 19.29
C PRO A 125 3.20 14.40 18.05
N THR A 126 4.08 15.24 17.49
CA THR A 126 4.97 14.93 16.36
C THR A 126 6.41 14.77 16.86
N LEU A 127 7.26 14.15 16.05
CA LEU A 127 8.68 14.00 16.35
C LEU A 127 9.37 15.37 16.37
N THR A 128 9.01 16.29 15.49
CA THR A 128 9.57 17.65 15.45
C THR A 128 9.27 18.43 16.74
N ILE A 129 8.04 18.36 17.27
CA ILE A 129 7.69 19.03 18.54
C ILE A 129 8.48 18.44 19.71
N LEU A 130 8.58 17.10 19.76
CA LEU A 130 9.40 16.42 20.77
C LEU A 130 10.86 16.88 20.67
N ARG A 131 11.44 16.87 19.46
CA ARG A 131 12.82 17.30 19.17
C ARG A 131 13.06 18.73 19.67
N ARG A 132 12.13 19.64 19.39
CA ARG A 132 12.22 21.05 19.84
C ARG A 132 12.16 21.21 21.35
N SER A 133 11.25 20.49 22.00
CA SER A 133 11.11 20.54 23.46
C SER A 133 12.35 20.00 24.17
N GLU A 134 12.92 18.90 23.67
CA GLU A 134 14.17 18.31 24.18
C GLU A 134 15.35 19.26 23.93
N PHE A 135 15.44 19.88 22.75
CA PHE A 135 16.48 20.85 22.40
C PHE A 135 16.47 22.09 23.31
N ARG A 136 15.29 22.69 23.55
CA ARG A 136 15.17 23.84 24.46
C ARG A 136 15.54 23.50 25.91
N GLN A 137 15.12 22.34 26.40
CA GLN A 137 15.49 21.90 27.76
C GLN A 137 17.00 21.76 27.93
N LEU A 138 17.70 21.29 26.89
CA LEU A 138 19.16 21.16 26.92
C LEU A 138 19.86 22.52 26.89
N GLN A 139 19.36 23.47 26.09
CA GLN A 139 19.83 24.85 26.09
C GLN A 139 19.65 25.52 27.46
N GLU A 140 18.45 25.39 28.06
CA GLU A 140 18.17 25.90 29.41
C GLU A 140 19.03 25.24 30.49
N GLY A 141 19.39 23.97 30.29
CA GLY A 141 20.30 23.21 31.14
C GLY A 141 21.79 23.56 30.99
N GLY A 142 22.15 24.51 30.10
CA GLY A 142 23.52 24.97 29.89
C GLY A 142 24.42 24.02 29.09
N HIS A 143 23.85 23.09 28.32
CA HIS A 143 24.62 22.21 27.44
C HIS A 143 25.07 22.97 26.20
N GLU A 144 26.34 22.79 25.80
CA GLU A 144 26.92 23.46 24.63
C GLU A 144 26.89 22.58 23.36
N GLY A 145 27.15 23.20 22.21
CA GLY A 145 26.98 22.67 20.85
C GLY A 145 27.21 21.17 20.58
N PRO A 146 28.29 20.51 21.06
CA PRO A 146 28.49 19.08 20.79
C PRO A 146 27.42 18.18 21.42
N ASP A 147 26.96 18.47 22.64
CA ASP A 147 25.94 17.65 23.32
C ASP A 147 24.56 17.84 22.66
N LEU A 148 24.27 19.06 22.20
CA LEU A 148 23.07 19.37 21.43
C LEU A 148 23.04 18.63 20.10
N ARG A 149 24.19 18.52 19.40
CA ARG A 149 24.29 17.77 18.14
C ARG A 149 24.14 16.27 18.32
N THR A 150 24.73 15.68 19.35
CA THR A 150 24.60 14.23 19.60
C THR A 150 23.15 13.83 19.92
N ARG A 151 22.39 14.67 20.63
CA ARG A 151 20.97 14.40 20.86
C ARG A 151 20.09 14.62 19.64
N ASP A 152 20.48 15.57 18.78
CA ASP A 152 19.83 15.77 17.49
C ASP A 152 19.93 14.49 16.63
N ASP A 153 21.11 13.85 16.58
CA ASP A 153 21.33 12.60 15.84
C ASP A 153 20.43 11.44 16.33
N GLU A 154 20.20 11.31 17.64
CA GLU A 154 19.30 10.28 18.17
C GLU A 154 17.83 10.50 17.79
N VAL A 155 17.40 11.76 17.62
CA VAL A 155 16.03 12.06 17.19
C VAL A 155 15.87 11.90 15.68
N VAL A 156 16.92 12.18 14.90
CA VAL A 156 17.00 11.79 13.48
C VAL A 156 16.85 10.28 13.34
N GLU A 157 17.46 9.49 14.21
CA GLU A 157 17.27 8.03 14.24
C GLU A 157 15.80 7.63 14.44
N ARG A 158 15.05 8.35 15.29
CA ARG A 158 13.59 8.12 15.46
C ARG A 158 12.80 8.46 14.20
N LEU A 159 13.13 9.55 13.51
CA LEU A 159 12.50 9.94 12.23
C LEU A 159 12.77 8.89 11.14
N ILE A 160 14.01 8.42 11.06
CA ILE A 160 14.40 7.32 10.17
C ILE A 160 13.61 6.07 10.51
N ALA A 161 13.51 5.69 11.78
CA ALA A 161 12.78 4.48 12.18
C ALA A 161 11.27 4.54 11.87
N VAL A 162 10.63 5.69 12.09
CA VAL A 162 9.17 5.84 11.92
C VAL A 162 8.78 6.02 10.45
N ILE A 163 9.51 6.85 9.69
CA ILE A 163 9.14 7.24 8.33
C ILE A 163 10.12 6.72 7.29
N GLY A 164 11.42 6.86 7.53
CA GLY A 164 12.48 6.48 6.58
C GLY A 164 12.48 4.99 6.26
N ASP A 165 12.75 4.14 7.24
CA ASP A 165 12.87 2.69 7.10
C ASP A 165 11.58 2.09 6.57
N ARG A 166 10.43 2.51 7.11
CA ARG A 166 9.11 2.02 6.67
C ARG A 166 8.76 2.48 5.26
N GLY A 167 9.15 3.70 4.88
CA GLY A 167 9.01 4.21 3.52
C GLY A 167 9.85 3.43 2.53
N ILE A 168 11.13 3.18 2.86
CA ILE A 168 12.06 2.40 2.04
C ILE A 168 11.61 0.95 1.92
N ASP A 169 11.21 0.32 3.02
CA ASP A 169 10.69 -1.05 3.02
C ASP A 169 9.38 -1.16 2.24
N GLY A 170 8.50 -0.16 2.36
CA GLY A 170 7.30 -0.05 1.55
C GLY A 170 7.60 0.03 0.05
N GLN A 171 8.56 0.88 -0.35
CA GLN A 171 8.99 1.03 -1.73
C GLN A 171 9.65 -0.26 -2.26
N ARG A 172 10.48 -0.93 -1.45
CA ARG A 172 11.08 -2.23 -1.80
C ARG A 172 10.02 -3.30 -1.96
N ALA A 173 9.06 -3.38 -1.04
CA ALA A 173 7.96 -4.34 -1.12
C ALA A 173 7.07 -4.10 -2.35
N LEU A 174 6.93 -2.85 -2.80
CA LEU A 174 6.14 -2.48 -3.97
C LEU A 174 6.66 -3.14 -5.26
N SER A 175 7.96 -3.48 -5.32
CA SER A 175 8.54 -4.24 -6.43
C SER A 175 7.87 -5.60 -6.67
N ARG A 176 7.16 -6.15 -5.68
CA ARG A 176 6.40 -7.41 -5.79
C ARG A 176 5.14 -7.28 -6.64
N LEU A 177 4.58 -6.08 -6.77
CA LEU A 177 3.29 -5.85 -7.41
C LEU A 177 3.31 -6.20 -8.92
N PRO A 178 4.33 -5.81 -9.70
CA PRO A 178 4.51 -6.28 -11.07
C PRO A 178 4.65 -7.81 -11.21
N PHE A 179 5.20 -8.51 -10.22
CA PHE A 179 5.31 -9.98 -10.29
C PHE A 179 3.95 -10.68 -10.25
N TYR A 180 2.95 -10.09 -9.59
CA TYR A 180 1.58 -10.60 -9.66
C TYR A 180 1.00 -10.42 -11.07
N GLY A 181 1.29 -9.30 -11.74
CA GLY A 181 0.94 -9.11 -13.16
C GLY A 181 1.61 -10.16 -14.06
N TYR A 182 2.91 -10.39 -13.84
CA TYR A 182 3.71 -11.40 -14.55
C TYR A 182 3.15 -12.81 -14.37
N LEU A 183 2.71 -13.19 -13.16
CA LEU A 183 2.02 -14.46 -12.93
C LEU A 183 0.82 -14.62 -13.85
N GLY A 184 -0.02 -13.58 -13.97
CA GLY A 184 -1.15 -13.56 -14.90
C GLY A 184 -0.71 -13.68 -16.37
N THR A 185 0.38 -13.02 -16.75
CA THR A 185 0.98 -13.14 -18.10
C THR A 185 1.42 -14.55 -18.41
N VAL A 186 2.17 -15.18 -17.49
CA VAL A 186 2.65 -16.56 -17.65
C VAL A 186 1.47 -17.51 -17.76
N CYS A 187 0.45 -17.37 -16.92
CA CYS A 187 -0.77 -18.17 -17.02
C CYS A 187 -1.45 -17.99 -18.37
N GLY A 188 -1.60 -16.76 -18.87
CA GLY A 188 -2.21 -16.49 -20.17
C GLY A 188 -1.44 -17.09 -21.35
N ILE A 189 -0.10 -17.01 -21.32
CA ILE A 189 0.77 -17.63 -22.33
C ILE A 189 0.66 -19.17 -22.26
N LEU A 190 0.63 -19.75 -21.06
CA LEU A 190 0.46 -21.20 -20.89
C LEU A 190 -0.88 -21.70 -21.41
N LEU A 191 -1.96 -20.94 -21.21
CA LEU A 191 -3.27 -21.25 -21.80
C LEU A 191 -3.19 -21.24 -23.32
N MET A 192 -2.58 -20.20 -23.90
CA MET A 192 -2.39 -20.11 -25.35
C MET A 192 -1.55 -21.28 -25.89
N ALA A 193 -0.47 -21.65 -25.20
CA ALA A 193 0.40 -22.76 -25.60
C ALA A 193 -0.32 -24.11 -25.54
N ASN A 194 -1.18 -24.32 -24.54
CA ASN A 194 -1.98 -25.54 -24.41
C ASN A 194 -2.98 -25.70 -25.57
N GLU A 195 -3.58 -24.60 -26.04
CA GLU A 195 -4.46 -24.64 -27.21
C GLU A 195 -3.66 -24.86 -28.52
N LEU A 196 -2.46 -24.32 -28.64
CA LEU A 196 -1.57 -24.60 -29.79
C LEU A 196 -1.17 -26.08 -29.89
N THR A 197 -0.97 -26.76 -28.76
CA THR A 197 -0.65 -28.20 -28.76
C THR A 197 -1.81 -29.11 -29.17
N ARG A 198 -3.03 -28.58 -29.29
CA ARG A 198 -4.24 -29.33 -29.70
C ARG A 198 -4.56 -29.26 -31.19
N LEU A 199 -3.73 -28.56 -31.98
CA LEU A 199 -3.96 -28.26 -33.41
C LEU A 199 -3.91 -29.46 -34.40
N ASP A 200 -4.03 -30.70 -33.95
CA ASP A 200 -3.91 -31.88 -34.84
C ASP A 200 -5.15 -32.11 -35.74
N GLU A 201 -6.27 -31.40 -35.53
CA GLU A 201 -7.51 -31.57 -36.32
C GLU A 201 -7.82 -30.33 -37.20
N ALA A 202 -7.70 -30.52 -38.52
CA ALA A 202 -7.80 -29.49 -39.56
C ALA A 202 -9.18 -28.80 -39.72
N THR A 203 -10.12 -28.97 -38.78
CA THR A 203 -11.44 -28.30 -38.78
C THR A 203 -11.68 -27.37 -37.57
N GLU A 204 -10.77 -27.31 -36.58
CA GLU A 204 -10.95 -26.52 -35.35
C GLU A 204 -10.24 -25.15 -35.34
N SER A 205 -9.59 -24.74 -36.43
CA SER A 205 -8.64 -23.62 -36.43
C SER A 205 -9.22 -22.29 -35.92
N PHE A 206 -10.50 -22.00 -36.20
CA PHE A 206 -11.18 -20.77 -35.72
C PHE A 206 -11.51 -20.79 -34.22
N GLN A 207 -11.84 -21.96 -33.67
CA GLN A 207 -12.15 -22.09 -32.24
C GLN A 207 -10.86 -21.99 -31.42
N VAL A 208 -9.79 -22.63 -31.89
CA VAL A 208 -8.44 -22.52 -31.30
C VAL A 208 -7.94 -21.07 -31.34
N LEU A 209 -8.08 -20.36 -32.46
CA LEU A 209 -7.70 -18.93 -32.55
C LEU A 209 -8.42 -18.04 -31.52
N ARG A 210 -9.72 -18.29 -31.29
CA ARG A 210 -10.50 -17.55 -30.29
C ARG A 210 -10.05 -17.87 -28.86
N ASP A 211 -9.77 -19.13 -28.57
CA ASP A 211 -9.39 -19.58 -27.23
C ASP A 211 -7.95 -19.15 -26.90
N MET A 212 -7.06 -19.12 -27.91
CA MET A 212 -5.76 -18.48 -27.84
C MET A 212 -5.85 -16.97 -27.54
N ALA A 213 -6.77 -16.27 -28.22
CA ALA A 213 -6.98 -14.85 -27.99
C ALA A 213 -7.42 -14.56 -26.54
N SER A 214 -8.20 -15.45 -25.91
CA SER A 214 -8.57 -15.34 -24.49
C SER A 214 -7.35 -15.38 -23.57
N GLY A 215 -6.42 -16.33 -23.79
CA GLY A 215 -5.17 -16.42 -23.04
C GLY A 215 -4.28 -15.18 -23.20
N LEU A 216 -4.18 -14.67 -24.43
CA LEU A 216 -3.44 -13.45 -24.74
C LEU A 216 -4.05 -12.21 -24.05
N VAL A 217 -5.37 -12.08 -24.09
CA VAL A 217 -6.09 -10.97 -23.44
C VAL A 217 -5.87 -11.01 -21.93
N LEU A 218 -5.99 -12.18 -21.30
CA LEU A 218 -5.70 -12.33 -19.87
C LEU A 218 -4.28 -11.87 -19.54
N ALA A 219 -3.30 -12.29 -20.33
CA ALA A 219 -1.90 -11.94 -20.13
C ALA A 219 -1.64 -10.42 -20.20
N PHE A 220 -2.25 -9.72 -21.17
CA PHE A 220 -2.10 -8.27 -21.28
C PHE A 220 -2.86 -7.52 -20.18
N GLN A 221 -4.07 -7.94 -19.86
CA GLN A 221 -4.91 -7.26 -18.87
C GLN A 221 -4.33 -7.36 -17.45
N THR A 222 -3.77 -8.50 -17.05
CA THR A 222 -3.15 -8.66 -15.73
C THR A 222 -1.90 -7.79 -15.59
N THR A 223 -1.06 -7.73 -16.63
CA THR A 223 0.11 -6.85 -16.67
C THR A 223 -0.30 -5.39 -16.60
N LEU A 224 -1.29 -4.99 -17.40
CA LEU A 224 -1.78 -3.62 -17.41
C LEU A 224 -2.33 -3.22 -16.04
N ALA A 225 -3.14 -4.07 -15.40
CA ALA A 225 -3.67 -3.83 -14.06
C ALA A 225 -2.54 -3.68 -13.02
N ALA A 226 -1.53 -4.56 -13.06
CA ALA A 226 -0.39 -4.47 -12.16
C ALA A 226 0.42 -3.17 -12.37
N LEU A 227 0.63 -2.75 -13.62
CA LEU A 227 1.34 -1.51 -13.92
C LEU A 227 0.56 -0.27 -13.50
N LEU A 228 -0.75 -0.25 -13.73
CA LEU A 228 -1.63 0.84 -13.31
C LEU A 228 -1.70 0.95 -11.78
N ALA A 229 -1.60 -0.15 -11.06
CA ALA A 229 -1.49 -0.15 -9.60
C ALA A 229 -0.09 0.29 -9.13
N TYR A 230 0.97 -0.17 -9.80
CA TYR A 230 2.36 0.04 -9.41
C TYR A 230 2.85 1.47 -9.63
N LEU A 231 2.65 2.03 -10.83
CA LEU A 231 3.27 3.30 -11.24
C LEU A 231 2.86 4.49 -10.36
N PRO A 232 1.56 4.69 -10.05
CA PRO A 232 1.14 5.80 -9.19
C PRO A 232 1.67 5.64 -7.76
N LEU A 233 1.60 4.42 -7.19
CA LEU A 233 2.12 4.15 -5.85
C LEU A 233 3.61 4.43 -5.77
N ARG A 234 4.39 3.98 -6.76
CA ARG A 234 5.83 4.22 -6.80
C ARG A 234 6.13 5.70 -6.78
N LYS A 235 5.45 6.46 -7.65
CA LYS A 235 5.64 7.91 -7.73
C LYS A 235 5.29 8.60 -6.42
N ALA A 236 4.23 8.15 -5.74
CA ALA A 236 3.82 8.72 -4.46
C ALA A 236 4.80 8.39 -3.32
N PHE A 237 5.38 7.19 -3.28
CA PHE A 237 6.48 6.87 -2.34
C PHE A 237 7.72 7.75 -2.60
N ASP A 238 8.09 7.96 -3.86
CA ASP A 238 9.22 8.84 -4.21
C ASP A 238 8.95 10.29 -3.76
N MET A 239 7.71 10.78 -3.92
CA MET A 239 7.30 12.09 -3.42
C MET A 239 7.37 12.14 -1.89
N LEU A 240 6.86 11.12 -1.19
CA LEU A 240 6.87 11.06 0.27
C LEU A 240 8.28 11.18 0.83
N LEU A 241 9.24 10.45 0.28
CA LEU A 241 10.64 10.53 0.70
C LEU A 241 11.23 11.92 0.44
N SER A 242 10.80 12.61 -0.62
CA SER A 242 11.22 13.99 -0.87
C SER A 242 10.66 14.99 0.15
N HIS A 243 9.42 14.78 0.61
CA HIS A 243 8.80 15.60 1.66
C HIS A 243 9.48 15.38 3.03
N VAL A 244 9.83 14.14 3.37
CA VAL A 244 10.62 13.84 4.58
C VAL A 244 11.95 14.60 4.58
N ALA A 245 12.62 14.67 3.43
CA ALA A 245 13.86 15.43 3.31
C ALA A 245 13.65 16.95 3.44
N GLN A 246 12.46 17.47 3.09
CA GLN A 246 12.11 18.88 3.29
C GLN A 246 11.87 19.18 4.77
N VAL A 247 11.14 18.32 5.49
CA VAL A 247 10.95 18.42 6.94
C VAL A 247 12.29 18.46 7.67
N GLU A 248 13.22 17.56 7.34
CA GLU A 248 14.54 17.55 7.98
C GLU A 248 15.35 18.82 7.68
N ARG A 249 15.29 19.35 6.45
CA ARG A 249 15.96 20.61 6.11
C ARG A 249 15.38 21.79 6.88
N ALA A 250 14.06 21.87 6.96
CA ALA A 250 13.38 22.94 7.69
C ALA A 250 13.70 22.89 9.19
N TRP A 251 13.82 21.68 9.76
CA TRP A 251 14.33 21.51 11.12
C TRP A 251 15.76 22.07 11.29
N LEU A 252 16.68 21.70 10.39
CA LEU A 252 18.07 22.16 10.46
C LEU A 252 18.17 23.69 10.37
N GLU A 253 17.37 24.30 9.49
CA GLU A 253 17.29 25.77 9.36
C GLU A 253 16.80 26.41 10.67
N MET A 254 15.71 25.92 11.26
CA MET A 254 15.21 26.43 12.56
C MET A 254 16.24 26.28 13.69
N ARG A 255 16.91 25.13 13.75
CA ARG A 255 17.93 24.86 14.78
C ARG A 255 19.13 25.79 14.65
N ASP A 256 19.54 26.09 13.43
CA ASP A 256 20.68 26.97 13.16
C ASP A 256 20.30 28.45 13.38
N GLU A 257 19.03 28.84 13.25
CA GLU A 257 18.52 30.18 13.63
C GLU A 257 18.37 30.38 15.15
N GLU A 258 18.16 29.32 15.92
CA GLU A 258 18.06 29.35 17.40
C GLU A 258 19.44 29.32 18.11
N GLN A 259 20.57 29.32 17.37
CA GLN A 259 21.96 29.38 17.88
C GLN A 259 22.56 30.80 17.75
#